data_AF-A0A2R4JZW3-F1
#
_entry.id   AF-A0A2R4JZW3-F1
#
_cell.length_a   1.000
_cell.length_b   1.000
_cell.length_c   1.000
_cell.angle_alpha   90.00
_cell.angle_beta   90.00
_cell.angle_gamma   90.00
#
_symmetry.space_group_name_H-M   'P 1'
#
loop_
_entity.id
_entity.type
_entity.pdbx_description
1 polymer ?
#
loop_
_entity_poly.entity_id
_entity_poly.type
_entity_poly.pdbx_seq_one_letter_code
_entity_poly.pdbx_strand_id
1 'polypeptide(L)'
;MILIMSVQNSDRTLSRKQRLQEKQRRQLAVVDTVDKAEAKARKAEIELAVAVTEAVQVFGDEHAASEGLDMPVEAIRRFLGMARDEVAGADDIPEAVDVS
;
A
#
# COMPACT_ATOMS: atom_id res chain seq x y z
N MET A 1 -12.04 -27.52 38.39
CA MET A 1 -10.65 -27.70 37.92
C MET A 1 -10.71 -28.12 36.46
N ILE A 2 -10.24 -27.27 35.55
CA ILE A 2 -10.24 -27.55 34.11
C ILE A 2 -8.98 -28.37 33.79
N LEU A 3 -9.19 -29.51 33.13
CA LEU A 3 -8.15 -30.46 32.74
C LEU A 3 -7.24 -29.80 31.70
N ILE A 4 -6.02 -29.46 32.10
CA ILE A 4 -5.01 -28.85 31.22
C ILE A 4 -4.64 -29.88 30.16
N MET A 5 -5.05 -29.64 28.91
CA MET A 5 -4.64 -30.44 27.76
C MET A 5 -3.12 -30.45 27.68
N SER A 6 -2.51 -31.60 27.90
CA SER A 6 -1.11 -31.81 27.59
C SER A 6 -0.92 -31.69 26.07
N VAL A 7 -0.50 -30.51 25.63
CA VAL A 7 0.19 -30.33 24.35
C VAL A 7 1.58 -30.95 24.50
N GLN A 8 1.61 -32.28 24.62
CA GLN A 8 2.80 -33.10 24.51
C GLN A 8 2.78 -33.72 23.12
N ASN A 9 3.38 -33.03 22.16
CA ASN A 9 3.87 -33.64 20.93
C ASN A 9 5.06 -32.81 20.42
N SER A 10 6.16 -32.90 21.15
CA SER A 10 7.44 -32.27 20.80
C SER A 10 8.30 -33.13 19.86
N ASP A 11 7.76 -34.18 19.24
CA ASP A 11 8.57 -35.09 18.41
C ASP A 11 7.79 -35.80 17.29
N ARG A 12 7.00 -35.04 16.51
CA ARG A 12 6.38 -35.56 15.29
C ARG A 12 6.68 -34.62 14.14
N THR A 13 7.41 -35.13 13.15
CA THR A 13 7.38 -34.58 11.78
C THR A 13 5.94 -34.18 11.46
N LEU A 14 5.69 -32.87 11.29
CA LEU A 14 4.36 -32.30 11.05
C LEU A 14 3.54 -33.19 10.12
N SER A 15 2.33 -33.56 10.54
CA SER A 15 1.44 -34.43 9.77
C SER A 15 1.23 -33.85 8.36
N ARG A 16 1.01 -34.70 7.34
CA ARG A 16 0.81 -34.22 5.94
C ARG A 16 -0.21 -33.10 5.85
N LYS A 17 -1.28 -33.13 6.66
CA LYS A 17 -2.29 -32.07 6.75
C LYS A 17 -1.76 -30.76 7.36
N GLN A 18 -0.95 -30.84 8.42
CA GLN A 18 -0.33 -29.67 9.05
C GLN A 18 0.69 -29.01 8.12
N ARG A 19 1.49 -29.80 7.39
CA ARG A 19 2.41 -29.28 6.36
C ARG A 19 1.66 -28.62 5.20
N LEU A 20 0.53 -29.18 4.78
CA LEU A 20 -0.31 -28.60 3.73
C LEU A 20 -0.94 -27.27 4.18
N GLN A 21 -1.47 -27.22 5.41
CA GLN A 21 -2.07 -26.01 5.99
C GLN A 21 -1.03 -24.90 6.20
N GLU A 22 0.18 -25.25 6.66
CA GLU A 22 1.27 -24.30 6.82
C GLU A 22 1.74 -23.75 5.46
N LYS A 23 1.80 -24.60 4.42
CA LYS A 23 2.07 -24.15 3.05
C LYS A 23 0.99 -23.19 2.53
N GLN A 24 -0.29 -23.52 2.72
CA GLN A 24 -1.40 -22.63 2.35
C GLN A 24 -1.36 -21.30 3.12
N ARG A 25 -1.11 -21.33 4.42
CA ARG A 25 -0.97 -20.12 5.25
C ARG A 25 0.20 -19.24 4.79
N ARG A 26 1.35 -19.84 4.45
CA ARG A 26 2.51 -19.10 3.93
C ARG A 26 2.22 -18.49 2.56
N GLN A 27 1.55 -19.21 1.68
CA GLN A 27 1.14 -18.68 0.38
C GLN A 27 0.19 -17.49 0.51
N LEU A 28 -0.84 -17.60 1.37
CA LEU A 28 -1.78 -16.51 1.61
C LEU A 28 -1.08 -15.29 2.24
N ALA A 29 -0.17 -15.52 3.19
CA ALA A 29 0.58 -14.44 3.84
C ALA A 29 1.47 -13.67 2.85
N VAL A 30 2.06 -14.33 1.84
CA VAL A 30 2.87 -13.64 0.83
C VAL A 30 2.00 -12.73 -0.03
N VAL A 31 0.84 -13.20 -0.48
CA VAL A 31 -0.11 -12.38 -1.25
C VAL A 31 -0.56 -11.17 -0.43
N ASP A 32 -0.99 -11.38 0.82
CA ASP A 32 -1.40 -10.28 1.71
C ASP A 32 -0.27 -9.26 1.91
N THR A 33 0.99 -9.70 1.98
CA THR A 33 2.12 -8.77 2.12
C THR A 33 2.38 -7.96 0.86
N VAL A 34 2.21 -8.56 -0.33
CA VAL A 34 2.35 -7.87 -1.61
C VAL A 34 1.22 -6.86 -1.77
N ASP A 35 -0.02 -7.26 -1.50
CA ASP A 35 -1.18 -6.36 -1.58
C ASP A 35 -1.02 -5.16 -0.65
N LYS A 36 -0.56 -5.38 0.59
CA LYS A 36 -0.26 -4.29 1.53
C LYS A 36 0.88 -3.40 1.07
N ALA A 37 1.90 -3.96 0.44
CA ALA A 37 3.00 -3.19 -0.10
C ALA A 37 2.55 -2.34 -1.30
N GLU A 38 1.73 -2.90 -2.18
CA GLU A 38 1.13 -2.19 -3.32
C GLU A 38 0.23 -1.05 -2.84
N ALA A 39 -0.63 -1.29 -1.85
CA ALA A 39 -1.47 -0.24 -1.28
C ALA A 39 -0.65 0.92 -0.70
N LYS A 40 0.47 0.61 -0.03
CA LYS A 40 1.40 1.64 0.48
C LYS A 40 2.12 2.38 -0.64
N ALA A 41 2.55 1.67 -1.67
CA ALA A 41 3.20 2.28 -2.83
C ALA A 41 2.25 3.26 -3.54
N ARG A 42 1.00 2.84 -3.79
CA ARG A 42 -0.02 3.71 -4.39
C ARG A 42 -0.29 4.95 -3.53
N LYS A 43 -0.41 4.79 -2.21
CA LYS A 43 -0.56 5.93 -1.28
C LYS A 43 0.64 6.89 -1.36
N ALA A 44 1.85 6.36 -1.34
CA ALA A 44 3.07 7.19 -1.44
C ALA A 44 3.16 7.91 -2.80
N GLU A 45 2.73 7.28 -3.89
CA GLU A 45 2.65 7.92 -5.21
C GLU A 45 1.66 9.09 -5.23
N ILE A 46 0.50 8.94 -4.56
CA ILE A 46 -0.48 10.03 -4.43
C ILE A 46 0.08 11.18 -3.59
N GLU A 47 0.69 10.88 -2.43
CA GLU A 47 1.31 11.90 -1.58
C GLU A 47 2.44 12.63 -2.33
N LEU A 48 3.22 11.91 -3.13
CA LEU A 48 4.24 12.51 -4.00
C LEU A 48 3.59 13.42 -5.06
N ALA A 49 2.48 12.99 -5.67
CA ALA A 49 1.77 13.79 -6.66
C ALA A 49 1.28 15.13 -6.09
N VAL A 50 0.76 15.11 -4.85
CA VAL A 50 0.38 16.33 -4.11
C VAL A 50 1.59 17.20 -3.83
N ALA A 51 2.68 16.63 -3.29
CA ALA A 51 3.90 17.37 -2.99
C ALA A 51 4.52 18.02 -4.24
N VAL A 52 4.48 17.35 -5.39
CA VAL A 52 4.93 17.92 -6.67
C VAL A 52 4.02 19.06 -7.12
N THR A 53 2.71 18.93 -6.90
CA THR A 53 1.74 20.01 -7.20
C THR A 53 1.99 21.25 -6.34
N GLU A 54 2.32 21.06 -5.06
CA GLU A 54 2.73 22.15 -4.16
C GLU A 54 4.07 22.75 -4.60
N ALA A 55 5.04 21.92 -4.97
CA ALA A 55 6.33 22.39 -5.47
C ALA A 55 6.16 23.27 -6.73
N VAL A 56 5.32 22.87 -7.68
CA VAL A 56 5.00 23.70 -8.86
C VAL A 56 4.40 25.05 -8.46
N GLN A 57 3.54 25.10 -7.44
CA GLN A 57 3.01 26.37 -6.94
C GLN A 57 4.09 27.24 -6.26
N VAL A 58 5.02 26.62 -5.53
CA VAL A 58 6.12 27.30 -4.84
C VAL A 58 7.17 27.82 -5.83
N PHE A 59 7.54 27.03 -6.83
CA PHE A 59 8.51 27.41 -7.86
C PHE A 59 7.90 28.29 -8.96
N GLY A 60 6.58 28.25 -9.15
CA GLY A 60 5.81 29.13 -10.02
C GLY A 60 5.40 28.52 -11.36
N ASP A 61 6.20 27.60 -11.91
CA ASP A 61 5.87 26.85 -13.12
C ASP A 61 6.48 25.43 -13.15
N GLU A 62 6.06 24.62 -14.12
CA GLU A 62 6.51 23.23 -14.28
C GLU A 62 8.01 23.11 -14.57
N HIS A 63 8.62 24.10 -15.24
CA HIS A 63 10.02 24.06 -15.66
C HIS A 63 10.94 24.44 -14.49
N ALA A 64 10.58 25.48 -13.75
CA ALA A 64 11.25 25.88 -12.51
C ALA A 64 11.17 24.77 -11.46
N ALA A 65 10.04 24.08 -11.34
CA ALA A 65 9.91 22.91 -10.48
C ALA A 65 10.74 21.71 -10.99
N SER A 66 10.88 21.54 -12.30
CA SER A 66 11.73 20.50 -12.90
C SER A 66 13.18 20.67 -12.51
N GLU A 67 13.69 21.90 -12.60
CA GLU A 67 15.05 22.23 -12.14
C GLU A 67 15.17 22.12 -10.61
N GLY A 68 14.19 22.64 -9.86
CA GLY A 68 14.20 22.65 -8.39
C GLY A 68 14.11 21.27 -7.74
N LEU A 69 13.42 20.33 -8.37
CA LEU A 69 13.27 18.95 -7.90
C LEU A 69 14.28 17.98 -8.53
N ASP A 70 15.09 18.43 -9.50
CA ASP A 70 15.96 17.58 -10.31
C ASP A 70 15.19 16.40 -10.95
N MET A 71 14.03 16.72 -11.55
CA MET A 71 13.14 15.77 -12.17
C MET A 71 12.81 16.19 -13.59
N PRO A 72 12.61 15.27 -14.54
CA PRO A 72 12.18 15.63 -15.88
C PRO A 72 10.77 16.25 -15.86
N VAL A 73 10.52 17.23 -16.73
CA VAL A 73 9.22 17.91 -16.86
C VAL A 73 8.09 16.90 -17.12
N GLU A 74 8.36 15.82 -17.85
CA GLU A 74 7.39 14.76 -18.10
C GLU A 74 6.95 14.06 -16.82
N ALA A 75 7.86 13.86 -15.86
CA ALA A 75 7.52 13.29 -14.56
C ALA A 75 6.62 14.25 -13.77
N ILE A 76 6.93 15.55 -13.77
CA ILE A 76 6.09 16.57 -13.12
C ILE A 76 4.69 16.56 -13.71
N ARG A 77 4.56 16.59 -15.04
CA ARG A 77 3.24 16.55 -15.71
C ARG A 77 2.46 15.29 -15.37
N ARG A 78 3.13 14.15 -15.26
CA ARG A 78 2.50 12.89 -14.84
C ARG A 78 1.95 12.99 -13.42
N PHE A 79 2.72 13.52 -12.49
CA PHE A 79 2.28 13.72 -11.11
C PHE A 79 1.14 14.74 -11.00
N LEU A 80 1.17 15.84 -11.77
CA LEU A 80 0.06 16.79 -11.85
C LEU A 80 -1.21 16.15 -12.41
N GLY A 81 -1.08 15.24 -13.37
CA GLY A 81 -2.20 14.43 -13.87
C GLY A 81 -2.78 13.54 -12.78
N MET A 82 -1.93 12.77 -12.09
CA MET A 82 -2.34 11.89 -10.98
C MET A 82 -3.03 12.64 -9.85
N ALA A 83 -2.52 13.81 -9.46
CA ALA A 83 -3.13 14.63 -8.41
C ALA A 83 -4.54 15.11 -8.80
N ARG A 84 -4.78 15.41 -10.09
CA ARG A 84 -6.12 15.76 -10.60
C ARG A 84 -7.06 14.56 -10.60
N ASP A 85 -6.56 13.40 -11.00
CA ASP A 85 -7.34 12.16 -11.01
C ASP A 85 -7.73 11.71 -9.59
N GLU A 86 -6.85 11.91 -8.59
CA GLU A 86 -7.18 11.65 -7.19
C GLU A 86 -8.29 12.58 -6.66
N VAL A 87 -8.24 13.88 -6.99
CA VAL A 87 -9.32 14.82 -6.63
C VAL A 87 -10.64 14.42 -7.29
N ALA A 88 -10.60 13.94 -8.54
CA ALA A 88 -11.79 13.45 -9.23
C ALA A 88 -12.32 12.11 -8.68
N GLY A 89 -11.45 11.24 -8.16
CA GLY A 89 -11.81 9.98 -7.52
C GLY A 89 -12.25 10.10 -6.06
N ALA A 90 -11.80 11.13 -5.35
CA ALA A 90 -12.21 11.42 -3.97
C ALA A 90 -13.69 11.80 -3.84
N ASP A 91 -14.30 12.33 -4.91
CA ASP A 91 -15.75 12.59 -5.00
C ASP A 91 -16.58 11.30 -5.17
N ASP A 92 -15.95 10.14 -5.38
CA ASP A 92 -16.60 8.84 -5.59
C ASP A 92 -16.29 7.81 -4.48
N ILE A 93 -15.91 8.26 -3.27
CA ILE A 93 -15.79 7.37 -2.12
C ILE A 93 -17.17 7.25 -1.45
N PRO A 94 -17.94 6.14 -1.64
CA PRO A 94 -19.02 5.85 -0.73
C PRO A 94 -18.40 5.65 0.65
N GLU A 95 -18.85 6.47 1.59
CA GLU A 95 -18.62 6.34 3.02
C GLU A 95 -18.84 4.87 3.44
N ALA A 96 -17.74 4.12 3.51
CA ALA A 96 -17.75 2.79 4.09
C ALA A 96 -17.81 2.97 5.61
N VAL A 97 -19.03 3.13 6.09
CA VAL A 97 -19.57 2.63 7.37
C VAL A 97 -18.48 2.05 8.29
N ASP A 98 -18.13 2.79 9.34
CA ASP A 98 -17.67 2.18 10.58
C ASP A 98 -18.74 2.42 11.65
N VAL A 99 -19.38 1.32 12.00
CA VAL A 99 -20.33 1.19 13.10
C VAL A 99 -19.49 0.89 14.34
N SER A 100 -19.49 1.79 15.32
CA SER A 100 -19.21 1.48 16.73
C SER A 100 -19.93 2.45 17.65
#